data_AF-A0AAW1XJV9-F1
#
_entry.id   AF-A0AAW1XJV9-F1
#
_cell.length_a   1.000
_cell.length_b   1.000
_cell.length_c   1.000
_cell.angle_alpha   90.00
_cell.angle_beta   90.00
_cell.angle_gamma   90.00
#
_symmetry.space_group_name_H-M   'P 1'
#
loop_
_entity.id
_entity.type
_entity.pdbx_description
1 polymer ?
#
loop_
_entity_poly.entity_id
_entity_poly.type
_entity_poly.pdbx_seq_one_letter_code
_entity_poly.pdbx_strand_id
1 'polypeptide(L)'
;MGCHKTELAFAFFIWVSLACCSYSLPSKYSIVGNEIVENFPAEERVVELFRMWREKHRKVYRHVEEHEKRFENFKRNLKFVLEKHAQKKSAANRHDTQRVGLNKFADLSNEEFREIYMPKKVRMPSNKRNRLVRKMQQQQEKEVQPSDAPSSLDWRKKGVVTAVTDQGSCGMF
;
A
#
# COMPACT_ATOMS: atom_id res chain seq x y z
N MET A 1 63.35 -33.71 -31.61
CA MET A 1 62.40 -33.87 -30.47
C MET A 1 61.77 -32.52 -30.11
N GLY A 2 60.93 -31.96 -30.99
CA GLY A 2 60.44 -30.58 -30.82
C GLY A 2 59.06 -30.30 -31.42
N CYS A 3 58.24 -31.33 -31.65
CA CYS A 3 56.93 -31.18 -32.33
C CYS A 3 55.71 -31.58 -31.47
N HIS A 4 55.89 -31.84 -30.17
CA HIS A 4 54.75 -32.15 -29.27
C HIS A 4 54.51 -31.08 -28.21
N LYS A 5 55.45 -30.15 -28.00
CA LYS A 5 55.34 -29.10 -26.97
C LYS A 5 54.47 -27.92 -27.40
N THR A 6 54.32 -27.70 -28.70
CA THR A 6 53.50 -26.61 -29.26
C THR A 6 52.02 -26.98 -29.29
N GLU A 7 51.64 -28.21 -29.62
CA GLU A 7 50.22 -28.63 -29.63
C GLU A 7 49.59 -28.69 -28.24
N LEU A 8 50.34 -29.14 -27.22
CA LEU A 8 49.89 -29.13 -25.81
C LEU A 8 49.66 -27.71 -25.28
N ALA A 9 50.44 -26.73 -25.75
CA ALA A 9 50.26 -25.34 -25.36
C ALA A 9 48.97 -24.75 -25.98
N PHE A 10 48.67 -25.05 -27.25
CA PHE A 10 47.43 -24.61 -27.90
C PHE A 10 46.19 -25.25 -27.28
N ALA A 11 46.26 -26.54 -26.91
CA ALA A 11 45.16 -27.21 -26.20
C ALA A 11 44.88 -26.59 -24.81
N PHE A 12 45.91 -26.13 -24.11
CA PHE A 12 45.78 -25.46 -22.81
C PHE A 12 45.08 -24.09 -22.94
N PHE A 13 45.39 -23.31 -23.97
CA PHE A 13 44.74 -22.02 -24.23
C PHE A 13 43.26 -22.18 -24.63
N ILE A 14 42.90 -23.24 -25.36
CA ILE A 14 41.51 -23.55 -25.72
C ILE A 14 40.70 -23.96 -24.48
N TRP A 15 41.30 -24.72 -23.55
CA TRP A 15 40.63 -25.13 -22.31
C TRP A 15 40.41 -23.98 -21.31
N VAL A 16 41.36 -23.04 -21.22
CA VAL A 16 41.24 -21.83 -20.39
C VAL A 16 40.15 -20.89 -20.94
N SER A 17 40.02 -20.81 -22.28
CA SER A 17 38.93 -20.08 -22.94
C SER A 17 37.55 -20.71 -22.65
N LEU A 18 37.44 -22.04 -22.69
CA LEU A 18 36.17 -22.74 -22.40
C LEU A 18 35.80 -22.73 -20.91
N ALA A 19 36.79 -22.72 -20.00
CA ALA A 19 36.58 -22.56 -18.57
C ALA A 19 36.15 -21.13 -18.19
N CYS A 20 36.55 -20.11 -18.96
CA CYS A 20 36.04 -18.74 -18.80
C CYS A 20 34.59 -18.55 -19.26
N CYS A 21 34.02 -19.49 -20.02
CA CYS A 21 32.61 -19.47 -20.42
C CYS A 21 31.66 -20.21 -19.45
N SER A 22 32.16 -20.76 -18.34
CA SER A 22 31.33 -21.46 -17.34
C SER A 22 31.17 -20.72 -16.01
N TYR A 23 31.83 -19.57 -15.83
CA TYR A 23 31.45 -18.62 -14.79
C TYR A 23 30.24 -17.83 -15.25
N SER A 24 29.06 -18.46 -15.17
CA SER A 24 27.82 -17.71 -15.06
C SER A 24 27.94 -16.82 -13.83
N LEU A 25 28.05 -15.51 -14.05
CA LEU A 25 28.05 -14.51 -12.99
C LEU A 25 26.80 -14.71 -12.11
N PRO A 26 26.89 -14.42 -10.79
CA PRO A 26 25.71 -14.34 -9.95
C PRO A 26 24.71 -13.40 -10.60
N SER A 27 23.46 -13.85 -10.74
CA SER A 27 22.31 -13.13 -11.28
C SER A 27 22.15 -11.75 -10.60
N LYS A 28 22.90 -10.76 -11.08
CA LYS A 28 22.76 -9.33 -10.73
C LYS A 28 22.05 -8.54 -11.82
N TYR A 29 21.57 -9.22 -12.86
CA TYR A 29 20.86 -8.63 -13.98
C TYR A 29 19.59 -9.43 -14.28
N SER A 30 18.72 -9.58 -13.26
CA SER A 30 17.31 -9.89 -13.54
C SER A 30 16.66 -8.62 -14.06
N ILE A 31 16.42 -8.57 -15.38
CA ILE A 31 15.79 -7.46 -16.12
C ILE A 31 14.30 -7.30 -15.77
N VAL A 32 13.73 -8.20 -14.97
CA VAL A 32 12.40 -8.05 -14.38
C VAL A 32 12.54 -8.34 -12.88
N GLY A 33 12.46 -7.30 -12.05
CA GLY A 33 12.32 -7.47 -10.60
C GLY A 33 13.02 -6.45 -9.68
N ASN A 34 13.85 -5.54 -10.19
CA ASN A 34 14.64 -4.64 -9.32
C ASN A 34 14.22 -3.17 -9.29
N GLU A 35 13.33 -2.70 -10.18
CA GLU A 35 12.92 -1.29 -10.20
C GLU A 35 12.09 -0.87 -8.97
N ILE A 36 11.53 -1.84 -8.23
CA ILE A 36 10.80 -1.58 -6.98
C ILE A 36 11.77 -1.37 -5.79
N VAL A 37 13.00 -1.87 -5.89
CA VAL A 37 13.99 -1.84 -4.80
C VAL A 37 14.79 -0.53 -4.75
N GLU A 38 14.99 0.16 -5.87
CA GLU A 38 15.83 1.37 -5.89
C GLU A 38 15.29 2.58 -5.12
N ASN A 39 14.00 2.62 -4.78
CA ASN A 39 13.39 3.74 -4.05
C ASN A 39 13.00 3.42 -2.61
N PHE A 40 13.25 2.20 -2.12
CA PHE A 40 12.97 1.89 -0.73
C PHE A 40 14.11 2.44 0.15
N PRO A 41 13.83 3.20 1.23
CA PRO A 41 14.86 3.74 2.08
C PRO A 41 15.70 2.61 2.71
N ALA A 42 16.99 2.88 2.95
CA ALA A 42 17.84 2.00 3.75
C ALA A 42 17.20 1.71 5.12
N GLU A 43 17.42 0.52 5.67
CA GLU A 43 16.74 0.07 6.89
C GLU A 43 16.89 1.08 8.04
N GLU A 44 18.07 1.66 8.22
CA GLU A 44 18.36 2.73 9.20
C GLU A 44 17.41 3.93 9.06
N ARG A 45 17.16 4.35 7.81
CA ARG A 45 16.23 5.44 7.50
C ARG A 45 14.79 5.04 7.77
N VAL A 46 14.43 3.78 7.54
CA VAL A 46 13.08 3.29 7.84
C VAL A 46 12.83 3.19 9.34
N VAL A 47 13.84 2.79 10.12
CA VAL A 47 13.81 2.80 11.59
C VAL A 47 13.59 4.22 12.11
N GLU A 48 14.32 5.20 11.58
CA GLU A 48 14.15 6.61 11.99
C GLU A 48 12.77 7.16 11.60
N LEU A 49 12.28 6.87 10.39
CA LEU A 49 10.93 7.23 9.96
C LEU A 49 9.86 6.62 10.86
N PHE A 50 10.04 5.37 11.27
CA PHE A 50 9.12 4.71 12.20
C PHE A 50 9.15 5.36 13.58
N ARG A 51 10.34 5.72 14.08
CA ARG A 51 10.50 6.44 15.36
C ARG A 51 9.75 7.78 15.33
N MET A 52 9.99 8.60 14.32
CA MET A 52 9.32 9.90 14.14
C MET A 52 7.81 9.75 13.98
N TRP A 53 7.37 8.76 13.20
CA TRP A 53 5.95 8.48 13.00
C TRP A 53 5.28 8.06 14.31
N ARG A 54 5.91 7.18 15.10
CA ARG A 54 5.40 6.75 16.40
C ARG A 54 5.24 7.92 17.36
N GLU A 55 6.24 8.81 17.41
CA GLU A 55 6.20 10.00 18.26
C GLU A 55 5.05 10.92 17.86
N LYS A 56 4.93 11.23 16.56
CA LYS A 56 3.85 12.04 16.00
C LYS A 56 2.45 11.49 16.30
N HIS A 57 2.29 10.16 16.25
CA HIS A 57 1.01 9.49 16.46
C HIS A 57 0.83 8.94 17.88
N ARG A 58 1.75 9.24 18.80
CA ARG A 58 1.74 8.79 20.21
C ARG A 58 1.59 7.28 20.37
N LYS A 59 2.34 6.51 19.57
CA LYS A 59 2.32 5.04 19.54
C LYS A 59 3.33 4.43 20.51
N VAL A 60 2.82 3.61 21.44
CA VAL A 60 3.62 2.88 22.44
C VAL A 60 3.31 1.40 22.31
N TYR A 61 4.35 0.57 22.21
CA TYR A 61 4.26 -0.89 22.14
C TYR A 61 4.96 -1.46 23.35
N ARG A 62 4.29 -2.36 24.09
CA ARG A 62 4.80 -2.87 25.37
C ARG A 62 5.70 -4.08 25.20
N HIS A 63 5.42 -4.89 24.18
CA HIS A 63 6.09 -6.15 23.92
C HIS A 63 6.97 -6.02 22.68
N VAL A 64 8.11 -6.74 22.68
CA VAL A 64 9.06 -6.72 21.57
C VAL A 64 8.40 -7.29 20.31
N GLU A 65 7.61 -8.34 20.48
CA GLU A 65 6.87 -9.01 19.41
C GLU A 65 5.83 -8.07 18.78
N GLU A 66 5.16 -7.26 19.61
CA GLU A 66 4.24 -6.23 19.13
C GLU A 66 5.01 -5.15 18.36
N HIS A 67 6.12 -4.67 18.90
CA HIS A 67 6.95 -3.66 18.24
C HIS A 67 7.42 -4.13 16.86
N GLU A 68 7.93 -5.36 16.77
CA GLU A 68 8.42 -5.96 15.53
C GLU A 68 7.27 -6.13 14.51
N LYS A 69 6.13 -6.67 14.94
CA LYS A 69 4.93 -6.79 14.07
C LYS A 69 4.49 -5.44 13.52
N ARG A 70 4.44 -4.41 14.37
CA ARG A 70 4.03 -3.04 14.00
C ARG A 70 5.03 -2.39 13.07
N PHE A 71 6.33 -2.64 13.27
CA PHE A 71 7.39 -2.18 12.38
C PHE A 71 7.30 -2.83 11.00
N GLU A 72 7.09 -4.14 10.91
CA GLU A 72 6.90 -4.84 9.63
C GLU A 72 5.67 -4.34 8.86
N ASN A 73 4.56 -4.08 9.55
CA ASN A 73 3.39 -3.45 8.96
C ASN A 73 3.70 -2.04 8.43
N PHE A 74 4.43 -1.24 9.22
CA PHE A 74 4.86 0.09 8.82
C PHE A 74 5.73 0.06 7.57
N LYS A 75 6.73 -0.85 7.49
CA LYS A 75 7.56 -1.03 6.29
C LYS A 75 6.73 -1.33 5.05
N ARG A 76 5.77 -2.24 5.18
CA ARG A 76 4.85 -2.61 4.07
C ARG A 76 4.01 -1.42 3.60
N ASN A 77 3.46 -0.65 4.54
CA ASN A 77 2.65 0.52 4.22
C ASN A 77 3.49 1.68 3.65
N LEU A 78 4.72 1.87 4.12
CA LEU A 78 5.68 2.81 3.54
C LEU A 78 6.01 2.43 2.10
N LYS A 79 6.29 1.16 1.83
CA LYS A 79 6.53 0.66 0.47
C LYS A 79 5.35 0.95 -0.45
N PHE A 80 4.13 0.65 -0.01
CA PHE A 80 2.91 0.95 -0.76
C PHE A 80 2.77 2.45 -1.09
N VAL A 81 3.05 3.34 -0.13
CA VAL A 81 3.01 4.79 -0.36
C VAL A 81 4.02 5.21 -1.42
N LEU A 82 5.26 4.71 -1.35
CA LEU A 82 6.32 5.04 -2.30
C LEU A 82 5.99 4.53 -3.71
N GLU A 83 5.51 3.30 -3.83
CA GLU A 83 5.06 2.71 -5.11
C GLU A 83 3.93 3.54 -5.73
N LYS A 84 2.93 3.92 -4.94
CA LYS A 84 1.82 4.78 -5.41
C LYS A 84 2.30 6.16 -5.85
N HIS A 85 3.27 6.74 -5.15
CA HIS A 85 3.85 8.02 -5.55
C HIS A 85 4.69 7.90 -6.82
N ALA A 86 5.40 6.79 -7.01
CA ALA A 86 6.17 6.51 -8.22
C ALA A 86 5.26 6.29 -9.44
N GLN A 87 4.19 5.50 -9.30
CA GLN A 87 3.18 5.27 -10.34
C GLN A 87 2.47 6.56 -10.79
N LYS A 88 2.35 7.55 -9.91
CA LYS A 88 1.78 8.86 -10.27
C LYS A 88 2.72 9.70 -11.12
N LYS A 89 4.04 9.51 -10.98
CA LYS A 89 5.05 10.22 -11.79
C LYS A 89 5.12 9.68 -13.21
N SER A 90 4.78 8.41 -13.44
CA SER A 90 4.71 7.86 -14.79
C SER A 90 3.46 8.37 -15.51
N ALA A 91 3.64 8.90 -16.72
CA ALA A 91 2.59 9.58 -17.48
C ALA A 91 1.38 8.69 -17.87
N ALA A 92 1.43 7.39 -17.57
CA ALA A 92 0.40 6.41 -17.88
C ALA A 92 -0.85 6.49 -16.98
N ASN A 93 -0.77 7.10 -15.79
CA ASN A 93 -1.87 7.12 -14.81
C ASN A 93 -2.37 8.55 -14.47
N ARG A 94 -2.49 9.44 -15.47
CA ARG A 94 -2.97 10.82 -15.28
C ARG A 94 -4.38 10.93 -14.70
N HIS A 95 -5.18 9.86 -14.76
CA HIS A 95 -6.53 9.81 -14.19
C HIS A 95 -6.57 9.40 -12.70
N ASP A 96 -5.50 8.79 -12.16
CA ASP A 96 -5.42 8.46 -10.73
C ASP A 96 -4.87 9.67 -9.95
N THR A 97 -5.77 10.55 -9.54
CA THR A 97 -5.43 11.77 -8.82
C THR A 97 -5.21 11.53 -7.32
N GLN A 98 -5.55 10.35 -6.81
CA GLN A 98 -5.51 10.05 -5.39
C GLN A 98 -4.08 10.12 -4.83
N ARG A 99 -3.94 10.63 -3.61
CA ARG A 99 -2.68 10.63 -2.86
C ARG A 99 -2.87 9.78 -1.61
N VAL A 100 -1.88 8.94 -1.34
CA VAL A 100 -1.80 8.13 -0.12
C VAL A 100 -0.63 8.64 0.74
N GLY A 101 -0.68 8.34 2.03
CA GLY A 101 0.35 8.75 2.97
C GLY A 101 0.26 7.98 4.29
N LEU A 102 1.31 8.09 5.09
CA LEU A 102 1.40 7.44 6.40
C LEU A 102 0.55 8.19 7.42
N ASN A 103 -0.63 7.65 7.72
CA ASN A 103 -1.55 8.18 8.72
C ASN A 103 -1.45 7.37 10.04
N LYS A 104 -2.39 7.58 10.98
CA LYS A 104 -2.40 6.92 12.30
C LYS A 104 -2.57 5.38 12.25
N PHE A 105 -2.86 4.83 11.07
CA PHE A 105 -3.08 3.39 10.83
C PHE A 105 -1.90 2.73 10.10
N ALA A 106 -0.79 3.44 9.88
CA ALA A 106 0.33 2.92 9.11
C ALA A 106 1.02 1.69 9.75
N ASP A 107 0.77 1.40 11.03
CA ASP A 107 1.25 0.22 11.75
C ASP A 107 0.31 -1.00 11.68
N LEU A 108 -0.82 -0.89 10.98
CA LEU A 108 -1.81 -1.95 10.87
C LEU A 108 -1.75 -2.63 9.51
N SER A 109 -2.05 -3.93 9.48
CA SER A 109 -2.41 -4.61 8.24
C SER A 109 -3.84 -4.24 7.81
N ASN A 110 -4.21 -4.53 6.57
CA ASN A 110 -5.57 -4.31 6.08
C ASN A 110 -6.61 -5.15 6.83
N GLU A 111 -6.22 -6.35 7.26
CA GLU A 111 -7.02 -7.28 8.04
C GLU A 111 -7.25 -6.74 9.44
N GLU A 112 -6.18 -6.30 10.13
CA GLU A 112 -6.27 -5.67 11.45
C GLU A 112 -7.10 -4.39 11.40
N PHE A 113 -6.91 -3.56 10.36
CA PHE A 113 -7.70 -2.35 10.17
C PHE A 113 -9.20 -2.68 10.02
N ARG A 114 -9.53 -3.67 9.19
CA ARG A 114 -10.91 -4.12 8.99
C ARG A 114 -11.52 -4.67 10.28
N GLU A 115 -10.76 -5.44 11.04
CA GLU A 115 -11.24 -6.05 12.28
C GLU A 115 -11.56 -5.02 13.38
N ILE A 116 -10.73 -3.97 13.49
CA ILE A 116 -10.85 -2.97 14.55
C ILE A 116 -11.84 -1.84 14.17
N TYR A 117 -11.79 -1.35 12.92
CA TYR A 117 -12.47 -0.10 12.54
C TYR A 117 -13.69 -0.30 11.65
N MET A 118 -13.87 -1.46 10.99
CA MET A 118 -15.03 -1.70 10.14
C MET A 118 -16.16 -2.42 10.91
N PRO A 119 -17.42 -2.02 10.71
CA PRO A 119 -18.56 -2.68 11.34
C PRO A 119 -18.66 -4.13 10.82
N LYS A 120 -18.75 -5.08 11.75
CA LYS A 120 -19.19 -6.44 11.42
C LYS A 120 -20.63 -6.32 10.90
N LYS A 121 -20.91 -6.83 9.69
CA LYS A 121 -22.23 -6.72 9.03
C LYS A 121 -23.36 -6.97 10.03
N VAL A 122 -24.05 -5.91 10.44
CA VAL A 122 -25.27 -6.03 11.26
C VAL A 122 -26.33 -6.65 10.36
N ARG A 123 -26.66 -7.92 10.62
CA ARG A 123 -27.77 -8.59 9.94
C ARG A 123 -29.07 -7.97 10.43
N MET A 124 -29.55 -6.94 9.72
CA MET A 124 -30.91 -6.44 9.91
C MET A 124 -31.92 -7.57 9.58
N PRO A 125 -32.88 -7.86 10.46
CA PRO A 125 -33.97 -8.79 10.15
C PRO A 125 -34.69 -8.35 8.87
N SER A 126 -34.92 -9.29 7.95
CA SER A 126 -35.52 -9.03 6.62
C SER A 126 -36.81 -8.20 6.71
N ASN A 127 -37.66 -8.48 7.71
CA ASN A 127 -38.93 -7.79 7.92
C ASN A 127 -38.74 -6.29 8.23
N LYS A 128 -37.69 -5.93 8.99
CA LYS A 128 -37.40 -4.53 9.34
C LYS A 128 -36.85 -3.76 8.13
N ARG A 129 -36.03 -4.44 7.30
CA ARG A 129 -35.53 -3.91 6.03
C ARG A 129 -36.67 -3.63 5.05
N ASN A 130 -37.58 -4.59 4.86
CA ASN A 130 -38.71 -4.46 3.94
C ASN A 130 -39.66 -3.32 4.34
N ARG A 131 -39.87 -3.12 5.65
CA ARG A 131 -40.68 -2.01 6.17
C ARG A 131 -40.04 -0.64 5.92
N LEU A 132 -38.73 -0.52 6.07
CA LEU A 132 -37.99 0.73 5.79
C LEU A 132 -38.03 1.07 4.30
N VAL A 133 -37.78 0.08 3.44
CA VAL A 133 -37.84 0.26 1.98
C VAL A 133 -39.23 0.73 1.55
N ARG A 134 -40.30 0.10 2.06
CA ARG A 134 -41.67 0.52 1.77
C ARG A 134 -41.99 1.95 2.24
N LYS A 135 -41.49 2.35 3.42
CA LYS A 135 -41.67 3.74 3.89
C LYS A 135 -40.92 4.77 3.05
N MET A 136 -39.70 4.44 2.58
CA MET A 136 -38.95 5.32 1.68
C MET A 136 -39.63 5.44 0.31
N GLN A 137 -40.15 4.34 -0.23
CA GLN A 137 -40.91 4.34 -1.49
C GLN A 137 -42.20 5.16 -1.38
N GLN A 138 -42.90 5.11 -0.24
CA GLN A 138 -44.10 5.94 0.01
C GLN A 138 -43.79 7.44 0.18
N GLN A 139 -42.55 7.82 0.49
CA GLN A 139 -42.12 9.22 0.57
C GLN A 139 -41.61 9.78 -0.76
N GLN A 140 -41.52 8.93 -1.79
CA GLN A 140 -41.00 9.27 -3.11
C GLN A 140 -42.13 9.70 -4.06
N GLU A 141 -42.92 10.71 -3.67
CA GLU A 141 -43.92 11.37 -4.53
C GLU A 141 -43.82 12.90 -4.41
N LYS A 142 -42.59 13.42 -4.45
CA LYS A 142 -42.36 14.73 -5.06
C LYS A 142 -41.37 14.52 -6.18
N GLU A 143 -41.87 14.64 -7.40
CA GLU A 143 -41.09 14.62 -8.63
C GLU A 143 -40.10 15.80 -8.57
N VAL A 144 -38.90 15.55 -8.06
CA VAL A 144 -37.82 16.54 -8.07
C VAL A 144 -37.32 16.57 -9.50
N GLN A 145 -37.71 17.59 -10.25
CA GLN A 145 -37.17 17.86 -11.58
C GLN A 145 -35.64 17.92 -11.49
N PRO A 146 -34.90 17.09 -12.25
CA PRO A 146 -33.42 17.07 -12.20
C PRO A 146 -32.76 18.41 -12.56
N SER A 147 -33.49 19.31 -13.21
CA SER A 147 -33.03 20.62 -13.69
C SER A 147 -32.63 21.60 -12.59
N ASP A 148 -33.13 21.41 -11.36
CA ASP A 148 -33.02 22.42 -10.30
C ASP A 148 -31.85 22.15 -9.33
N ALA A 149 -31.12 21.05 -9.53
CA ALA A 149 -29.98 20.70 -8.71
C ALA A 149 -28.71 21.44 -9.15
N PRO A 150 -27.91 21.98 -8.21
CA PRO A 150 -26.64 22.63 -8.54
C PRO A 150 -25.60 21.64 -9.05
N SER A 151 -24.68 22.11 -9.90
CA SER A 151 -23.55 21.30 -10.43
C SER A 151 -22.55 20.84 -9.35
N SER A 152 -22.51 21.52 -8.20
CA SER A 152 -21.73 21.10 -7.02
C SER A 152 -22.40 21.60 -5.74
N LEU A 153 -22.37 20.77 -4.69
CA LEU A 153 -22.96 21.10 -3.38
C LEU A 153 -22.01 20.68 -2.26
N ASP A 154 -21.65 21.62 -1.40
CA ASP A 154 -20.85 21.36 -0.20
C ASP A 154 -21.64 21.79 1.04
N TRP A 155 -22.19 20.81 1.77
CA TRP A 155 -22.96 21.02 2.99
C TRP A 155 -22.15 21.69 4.11
N ARG A 156 -20.82 21.59 4.10
CA ARG A 156 -19.95 22.28 5.08
C ARG A 156 -20.07 23.79 4.94
N LYS A 157 -20.21 24.28 3.70
CA LYS A 157 -20.43 25.73 3.42
C LYS A 157 -21.80 26.21 3.88
N LYS A 158 -22.72 25.28 4.19
CA LYS A 158 -24.05 25.57 4.71
C LYS A 158 -24.12 25.50 6.24
N GLY A 159 -23.03 25.16 6.92
CA GLY A 159 -22.97 25.10 8.39
C GLY A 159 -23.78 23.95 9.01
N VAL A 160 -24.23 22.98 8.21
CA VAL A 160 -25.02 21.83 8.69
C VAL A 160 -24.17 20.59 9.00
N VAL A 161 -22.87 20.65 8.74
CA VAL A 161 -21.91 19.56 8.99
C VAL A 161 -21.14 19.87 10.27
N THR A 162 -21.19 18.96 11.24
CA THR A 162 -20.43 19.06 12.49
C THR A 162 -18.93 18.84 12.27
N ALA A 163 -18.13 19.10 13.31
CA ALA A 163 -16.71 18.76 13.28
C ALA A 163 -16.50 17.25 13.06
N VAL A 164 -15.39 16.90 12.40
CA VAL A 164 -14.99 15.51 12.19
C VAL A 164 -14.60 14.88 13.52
N THR A 165 -15.21 13.75 13.85
CA THR A 165 -14.97 12.99 15.09
C THR A 165 -14.14 11.73 14.83
N ASP A 166 -13.52 11.19 15.88
CA ASP A 166 -12.81 9.91 15.85
C ASP A 166 -13.64 8.82 16.53
N GLN A 167 -14.03 7.79 15.79
CA GLN A 167 -14.80 6.65 16.32
C GLN A 167 -14.01 5.80 17.34
N GLY A 168 -12.68 5.97 17.39
CA GLY A 168 -11.79 5.10 18.18
C GLY A 168 -11.81 3.65 17.68
N SER A 169 -11.75 2.68 18.60
CA SER A 169 -11.80 1.25 18.29
C SER A 169 -13.22 0.67 18.27
N CYS A 170 -14.24 1.54 18.30
CA CYS A 170 -15.62 1.10 18.25
C CYS A 170 -16.04 1.04 16.78
N GLY A 171 -16.28 -0.16 16.25
CA GLY A 171 -16.76 -0.38 14.88
C GLY A 171 -18.23 0.03 14.67
N MET A 172 -18.70 1.10 15.32
CA MET A 172 -20.03 1.67 15.11
C MET A 172 -19.96 2.75 14.02
N PHE A 173 -20.51 2.42 12.86
CA PHE A 173 -20.86 3.33 11.77
C PHE A 173 -22.25 2.99 11.25
#